data_AF-A0A1X6YEI9-F1
#
_entry.id   AF-A0A1X6YEI9-F1
#
_cell.length_a   1.000
_cell.length_b   1.000
_cell.length_c   1.000
_cell.angle_alpha   90.00
_cell.angle_beta   90.00
_cell.angle_gamma   90.00
#
_symmetry.space_group_name_H-M   'P 1'
#
loop_
_entity.id
_entity.type
_entity.pdbx_description
1 polymer ?
#
loop_
_entity_poly.entity_id
_entity_poly.type
_entity_poly.pdbx_seq_one_letter_code
_entity_poly.pdbx_strand_id
1 'polypeptide(L)' 'MAFALKVAETRGHVSGADLTAVRDAGYAEAQIIEIVLNVALSVWTNYLNEVAQTDIDFPLAEGVTA' A
#
# COMPACT_ATOMS: atom_id res chain seq x y z
N MET A 1 -9.89 0.34 -0.24
CA MET A 1 -8.68 0.64 -1.04
C MET A 1 -8.27 2.11 -1.04
N ALA A 2 -9.19 3.08 -1.10
CA ALA A 2 -8.84 4.52 -1.16
C ALA A 2 -7.91 5.00 -0.03
N PHE A 3 -8.08 4.50 1.20
CA PHE A 3 -7.21 4.87 2.33
C PHE A 3 -5.75 4.39 2.13
N ALA A 4 -5.54 3.14 1.69
CA ALA A 4 -4.21 2.60 1.42
C ALA A 4 -3.49 3.40 0.31
N LEU A 5 -4.22 3.74 -0.76
CA LEU A 5 -3.70 4.59 -1.84
C LEU A 5 -3.28 5.97 -1.29
N LYS A 6 -4.13 6.60 -0.47
CA LYS A 6 -3.81 7.89 0.16
C LYS A 6 -2.53 7.80 0.99
N VAL A 7 -2.41 6.78 1.85
CA VAL A 7 -1.20 6.56 2.67
C VAL A 7 0.05 6.44 1.80
N ALA A 8 -0.03 5.69 0.69
CA ALA A 8 1.10 5.53 -0.22
C ALA A 8 1.48 6.84 -0.93
N GLU A 9 0.50 7.56 -1.50
CA GLU A 9 0.71 8.81 -2.24
C GLU A 9 1.23 9.94 -1.33
N THR A 10 0.68 10.06 -0.12
CA THR A 10 1.06 11.11 0.83
C THR A 10 2.21 10.69 1.75
N ARG A 11 2.77 9.49 1.56
CA ARG A 11 3.84 8.94 2.41
C ARG A 11 3.48 8.97 3.90
N GLY A 12 2.24 8.63 4.21
CA GLY A 12 1.71 8.59 5.58
C GLY A 12 1.19 9.93 6.13
N HIS A 13 1.33 11.03 5.39
CA HIS A 13 0.72 12.32 5.77
C HIS A 13 -0.79 12.33 5.46
N VAL A 14 -1.55 11.54 6.19
CA VAL A 14 -3.02 11.51 6.12
C VAL A 14 -3.63 12.50 7.10
N SER A 15 -4.75 13.10 6.72
CA SER A 15 -5.48 14.04 7.57
C SER A 15 -6.35 13.30 8.59
N GLY A 16 -6.81 14.03 9.63
CA GLY A 16 -7.81 13.50 10.55
C GLY A 16 -9.12 13.12 9.85
N ALA A 17 -9.49 13.83 8.77
CA ALA A 17 -10.67 13.51 7.97
C ALA A 17 -10.52 12.17 7.23
N ASP A 18 -9.32 11.84 6.75
CA ASP A 18 -9.05 10.53 6.12
C ASP A 18 -9.20 9.39 7.13
N LEU A 19 -8.72 9.60 8.36
CA LEU A 19 -8.87 8.62 9.45
C LEU A 19 -10.33 8.45 9.89
N THR A 20 -11.10 9.54 9.96
CA THR A 20 -12.55 9.45 10.22
C THR A 20 -13.26 8.70 9.10
N ALA A 21 -12.95 9.01 7.83
CA ALA A 21 -13.60 8.35 6.69
C ALA A 21 -13.38 6.83 6.67
N VAL A 22 -12.17 6.35 7.00
CA VAL A 22 -11.91 4.90 7.06
C VAL A 22 -12.58 4.23 8.25
N ARG A 23 -12.72 4.93 9.38
CA ARG A 23 -13.50 4.45 10.55
C ARG A 23 -14.99 4.37 10.26
N ASP A 24 -15.55 5.40 9.63
CA ASP A 24 -16.97 5.46 9.23
C ASP A 24 -17.31 4.37 8.20
N ALA A 25 -16.32 3.91 7.44
CA ALA A 25 -16.44 2.74 6.56
C ALA A 25 -16.43 1.39 7.31
N GLY A 26 -16.34 1.40 8.64
CA GLY A 26 -16.48 0.23 9.51
C GLY A 26 -15.16 -0.48 9.88
N TYR A 27 -14.00 0.11 9.56
CA TYR A 27 -12.71 -0.49 9.92
C TYR A 27 -12.35 -0.22 11.37
N ALA A 28 -11.95 -1.27 12.09
CA ALA A 28 -11.39 -1.16 13.42
C ALA A 28 -9.94 -0.62 13.38
N GLU A 29 -9.47 -0.02 14.48
CA GLU A 29 -8.11 0.53 14.57
C GLU A 29 -7.02 -0.48 14.19
N ALA A 30 -7.17 -1.76 14.60
CA ALA A 30 -6.24 -2.82 14.24
C ALA A 30 -6.17 -3.05 12.72
N GLN A 31 -7.30 -2.97 12.01
CA GLN A 31 -7.36 -3.12 10.57
C GLN A 31 -6.77 -1.89 9.86
N ILE A 32 -6.95 -0.69 10.41
CA ILE A 32 -6.31 0.53 9.90
C ILE A 32 -4.79 0.41 10.01
N ILE A 33 -4.27 -0.07 11.14
CA ILE A 33 -2.84 -0.35 11.32
C ILE A 33 -2.37 -1.41 10.32
N GLU A 34 -3.12 -2.48 10.12
CA GLU A 34 -2.80 -3.52 9.14
C GLU A 34 -2.75 -2.99 7.70
N ILE A 35 -3.63 -2.06 7.34
CA ILE A 35 -3.57 -1.38 6.03
C ILE A 35 -2.25 -0.62 5.90
N VAL A 36 -1.86 0.17 6.91
CA VAL A 36 -0.59 0.91 6.89
C VAL A 36 0.60 -0.04 6.82
N LEU A 37 0.58 -1.15 7.56
CA LEU A 37 1.62 -2.17 7.51
C LEU A 37 1.76 -2.78 6.10
N ASN A 38 0.64 -3.09 5.44
CA ASN A 38 0.68 -3.60 4.07
C ASN A 38 1.25 -2.58 3.09
N VAL A 39 0.88 -1.30 3.24
CA VAL A 39 1.47 -0.22 2.41
C VAL A 39 2.98 -0.15 2.63
N ALA A 40 3.44 -0.17 3.88
CA ALA A 40 4.87 -0.14 4.20
C ALA A 40 5.61 -1.37 3.63
N LEU A 41 5.04 -2.56 3.77
CA LEU A 41 5.57 -3.81 3.21
C LEU A 41 5.71 -3.72 1.69
N SER A 42 4.66 -3.27 0.99
CA SER A 42 4.68 -3.10 -0.46
C SER A 42 5.72 -2.07 -0.90
N VAL A 43 5.82 -0.92 -0.22
CA VAL A 43 6.85 0.08 -0.55
C VAL A 43 8.25 -0.48 -0.36
N TRP A 44 8.49 -1.16 0.77
CA TRP A 44 9.78 -1.78 1.07
C TRP A 44 10.18 -2.83 0.03
N THR A 45 9.29 -3.77 -0.31
CA THR A 45 9.58 -4.80 -1.32
C THR A 45 9.77 -4.21 -2.70
N ASN A 46 8.94 -3.23 -3.10
CA ASN A 46 9.09 -2.57 -4.40
C ASN A 46 10.43 -1.86 -4.51
N TYR A 47 10.84 -1.14 -3.47
CA TYR A 47 12.11 -0.42 -3.49
C TYR A 47 13.30 -1.38 -3.49
N LEU A 48 13.22 -2.48 -2.73
CA LEU A 48 14.27 -3.49 -2.77
C LEU A 48 14.40 -4.11 -4.15
N ASN A 49 13.29 -4.52 -4.76
CA ASN A 49 13.29 -5.15 -6.08
C ASN A 49 13.83 -4.20 -7.16
N GLU A 50 13.42 -2.92 -7.12
CA GLU A 50 13.89 -1.91 -8.06
C GLU A 50 15.40 -1.64 -7.89
N VAL A 51 15.89 -1.49 -6.65
CA VAL A 51 17.32 -1.26 -6.40
C VAL A 51 18.17 -2.47 -6.81
N ALA A 52 17.67 -3.68 -6.53
CA ALA A 52 18.37 -4.91 -6.85
C ALA A 52 18.24 -5.32 -8.32
N GLN A 53 17.38 -4.66 -9.11
CA GLN A 53 17.02 -5.07 -10.47
C GLN A 53 16.61 -6.55 -10.50
N THR A 54 15.69 -6.92 -9.60
CA THR A 54 15.30 -8.33 -9.39
C THR A 54 14.54 -8.85 -10.61
N ASP A 55 15.01 -9.95 -11.18
CA ASP A 55 14.35 -10.64 -12.30
C ASP A 55 12.99 -11.21 -11.86
N ILE A 56 12.00 -11.11 -12.74
CA ILE A 56 10.68 -11.70 -12.51
C ILE A 56 10.76 -13.21 -12.78
N ASP A 57 10.61 -14.01 -11.73
CA ASP A 57 10.66 -15.48 -11.76
C ASP A 57 9.28 -16.17 -11.69
N PHE A 58 8.21 -15.38 -11.82
CA PHE A 58 6.82 -15.82 -11.76
C PHE A 58 6.02 -15.42 -13.02
N PRO A 59 4.86 -16.06 -13.29
CA PRO A 59 4.01 -15.69 -14.41
C PRO A 59 3.59 -14.22 -14.35
N LEU A 60 3.77 -13.50 -15.46
CA LEU A 60 3.31 -12.13 -15.58
C LEU A 60 1.78 -12.05 -15.45
N ALA A 61 1.31 -10.98 -14.83
CA ALA A 61 -0.10 -10.65 -14.82
C ALA A 61 -0.59 -10.34 -16.25
N GLU A 62 -1.86 -10.66 -16.53
CA GLU A 62 -2.47 -10.35 -17.83
C GLU A 62 -2.29 -8.86 -18.17
N GLY A 63 -1.75 -8.60 -19.36
CA GLY A 63 -1.56 -7.23 -19.88
C GLY A 63 -0.22 -6.57 -19.51
N VAL A 64 0.66 -7.23 -18.77
CA VAL A 64 2.03 -6.73 -18.50
C VAL A 64 3.00 -7.28 -19.55
N THR A 65 3.72 -6.40 -20.26
CA THR A 65 4.83 -6.78 -21.15
C THR A 65 6.16 -6.60 -20.43
N ALA A 66 7.05 -7.58 -20.56
CA ALA A 66 8.41 -7.55 -20.02
C ALA A 66 9.29 -6.46 -20.66
#